data_AF-A0A497HL56-F1
#
_entry.id   AF-A0A497HL56-F1
#
_cell.length_a   1.000
_cell.length_b   1.000
_cell.length_c   1.000
_cell.angle_alpha   90.00
_cell.angle_beta   90.00
_cell.angle_gamma   90.00
#
_symmetry.space_group_name_H-M   'P 1'
#
loop_
_entity.id
_entity.type
_entity.pdbx_description
1 polymer ?
#
loop_
_entity_poly.entity_id
_entity_poly.type
_entity_poly.pdbx_seq_one_letter_code
_entity_poly.pdbx_strand_id
1 'polypeptide(L)'
;MRTVLDGMETAGETMDEQAVTKEPLQFTGNWFIDAGILGFVNLMEEVYGWDLEELQRRIQEEAETVYYGYFPFAYFYKLSEEDGISKERVKKRLIEFTERNKSKGKDIIDDIWWQYIPELFKGKWVKKKIEVMHEKICYGRNGKPKPHYTDENYRKLIKKREQLINALVKNEKFENTIKMILGKNKKIIKDNGLHNLSAEDLKLLEEKLNDSSKDMEFNDAVSEIIKTHRDLERYLNEVWNSVKQKNISKENSVFCRIPVDNSFFKNYLFFNNSRGIFEQLEDLRNLLDGNVSYSDYLNKIDKTISKFLPSDNEFPNIFYTKFRTEAFVKEIPHLFVYFLNFLNAFITVANVSIFFYSNDLNLAYQVNKRIKIYLNESRERRNLTLLRVTWQAVIDTIIETESIWSLENMYLIRYERLSQQDLIGVEYIGIPKLQASIVLDDKMRNALNKSIATKVREGRIDKSVWLLEEFIKNRPLLPHIINNIHLCLADDKNKKYFAGKRTLIYASVIDAKIKEFGQVKGLFGDNFFTRYEEMKAKTKGDVKRIFITSNNLYDLFESQDERNNFAQILLEKIKRGDKYSFVNTFLKSLLSKKTENKNIENLVNFAFNKILSNDLTWRNYALSFVISLVGGGDVSE
;
A
#
# COMPACT_ATOMS: atom_id res chain seq x y z
N MET A 1 -20.82 18.68 41.94
CA MET A 1 -20.93 19.92 41.12
C MET A 1 -21.20 21.13 42.03
N ARG A 2 -20.19 21.50 42.85
CA ARG A 2 -20.01 22.77 43.61
C ARG A 2 -18.98 22.56 44.73
N THR A 3 -17.70 22.60 44.36
CA THR A 3 -16.50 22.92 45.17
C THR A 3 -15.30 22.44 44.37
N VAL A 4 -14.77 23.30 43.49
CA VAL A 4 -13.35 23.48 43.08
C VAL A 4 -13.35 24.61 42.03
N LEU A 5 -13.77 25.83 42.41
CA LEU A 5 -13.75 26.99 41.50
C LEU A 5 -13.20 28.28 42.14
N ASP A 6 -12.59 28.21 43.33
CA ASP A 6 -11.96 29.37 43.98
C ASP A 6 -10.50 29.07 44.34
N GLY A 7 -9.62 29.14 43.36
CA GLY A 7 -8.19 28.94 43.57
C GLY A 7 -7.29 29.31 42.39
N MET A 8 -7.73 30.21 41.51
CA MET A 8 -6.91 30.70 40.40
C MET A 8 -6.92 32.22 40.39
N GLU A 9 -6.12 32.81 41.27
CA GLU A 9 -5.56 34.14 41.06
C GLU A 9 -4.28 34.27 41.88
N THR A 10 -3.21 34.74 41.22
CA THR A 10 -1.89 35.13 41.76
C THR A 10 -0.84 34.04 42.02
N ALA A 11 -0.19 33.61 40.94
CA ALA A 11 1.26 33.34 40.95
C ALA A 11 1.83 33.68 39.58
N GLY A 12 2.48 34.85 39.49
CA GLY A 12 3.33 35.17 38.36
C GLY A 12 4.58 34.31 38.44
N GLU A 13 4.62 33.26 37.64
CA GLU A 13 5.83 32.49 37.38
C GLU A 13 6.31 32.84 35.97
N THR A 14 7.55 33.31 35.94
CA THR A 14 8.38 33.45 34.76
C THR A 14 8.20 32.26 33.84
N MET A 15 7.84 32.52 32.58
CA MET A 15 7.79 31.53 31.52
C MET A 15 9.20 30.97 31.29
N ASP A 16 9.57 29.95 32.05
CA ASP A 16 10.59 29.01 31.64
C ASP A 16 10.10 28.37 30.33
N GLU A 17 10.94 28.45 29.30
CA GLU A 17 10.83 27.67 28.08
C GLU A 17 10.63 26.21 28.47
N GLN A 18 9.37 25.77 28.46
CA GLN A 18 9.02 24.39 28.71
C GLN A 18 9.77 23.54 27.70
N ALA A 19 10.70 22.74 28.22
CA ALA A 19 11.28 21.62 27.53
C ALA A 19 10.13 20.82 26.92
N VAL A 20 9.96 20.93 25.60
CA VAL A 20 9.17 20.00 24.81
C VAL A 20 9.79 18.64 25.09
N THR A 21 9.17 17.86 25.95
CA THR A 21 9.49 16.45 26.14
C THR A 21 9.49 15.83 24.75
N LYS A 22 10.66 15.39 24.27
CA LYS A 22 10.82 14.78 22.95
C LYS A 22 10.13 13.42 22.96
N GLU A 23 8.81 13.44 22.84
CA GLU A 23 8.00 12.24 22.81
C GLU A 23 8.42 11.37 21.62
N PRO A 24 8.50 10.03 21.80
CA PRO A 24 8.82 9.13 20.71
C PRO A 24 7.78 9.25 19.60
N LEU A 25 8.17 8.90 18.36
CA LEU A 25 7.21 8.80 17.26
C LEU A 25 6.04 7.91 17.66
N GLN A 26 4.83 8.43 17.56
CA GLN A 26 3.58 7.72 17.83
C GLN A 26 2.56 8.03 16.74
N PHE A 27 1.64 7.11 16.54
CA PHE A 27 0.49 7.36 15.70
C PHE A 27 -0.51 8.25 16.42
N THR A 28 -1.23 9.03 15.61
CA THR A 28 -2.17 10.07 16.00
C THR A 28 -3.61 9.53 16.08
N GLY A 29 -3.85 8.33 15.54
CA GLY A 29 -5.19 7.77 15.33
C GLY A 29 -5.86 8.26 14.05
N ASN A 30 -5.21 9.17 13.30
CA ASN A 30 -5.61 9.55 11.96
C ASN A 30 -4.79 8.75 10.94
N TRP A 31 -5.42 7.73 10.35
CA TRP A 31 -4.75 6.80 9.43
C TRP A 31 -3.98 7.49 8.29
N PHE A 32 -4.40 8.66 7.82
CA PHE A 32 -3.72 9.37 6.73
C PHE A 32 -2.40 9.99 7.20
N ILE A 33 -2.39 10.62 8.37
CA ILE A 33 -1.18 11.13 9.01
C ILE A 33 -0.27 9.96 9.39
N ASP A 34 -0.85 8.91 9.96
CA ASP A 34 -0.13 7.74 10.45
C ASP A 34 0.52 6.93 9.33
N ALA A 35 -0.13 6.85 8.16
CA ALA A 35 0.51 6.37 6.93
C ALA A 35 1.70 7.24 6.54
N GLY A 36 1.62 8.56 6.71
CA GLY A 36 2.75 9.46 6.53
C GLY A 36 3.90 9.19 7.50
N ILE A 37 3.59 8.96 8.77
CA ILE A 37 4.58 8.63 9.82
C ILE A 37 5.27 7.30 9.49
N LEU A 38 4.51 6.24 9.18
CA LEU A 38 5.10 4.97 8.78
C LEU A 38 5.89 5.10 7.48
N GLY A 39 5.41 5.90 6.54
CA GLY A 39 6.13 6.18 5.31
C GLY A 39 7.47 6.87 5.56
N PHE A 40 7.54 7.76 6.55
CA PHE A 40 8.78 8.37 7.00
C PHE A 40 9.72 7.31 7.61
N VAL A 41 9.22 6.46 8.51
CA VAL A 41 10.00 5.33 9.06
C VAL A 41 10.56 4.45 7.94
N ASN A 42 9.71 4.03 7.01
CA ASN A 42 10.09 3.20 5.87
C ASN A 42 11.15 3.88 4.98
N LEU A 43 11.05 5.19 4.77
CA LEU A 43 12.05 5.94 3.99
C LEU A 43 13.42 5.93 4.68
N MET A 44 13.44 6.18 6.00
CA MET A 44 14.67 6.22 6.77
C MET A 44 15.32 4.83 6.84
N GLU A 45 14.53 3.78 7.01
CA GLU A 45 15.02 2.39 6.95
C GLU A 45 15.57 2.04 5.57
N GLU A 46 14.85 2.39 4.49
CA GLU A 46 15.26 2.08 3.12
C GLU A 46 16.58 2.75 2.72
N VAL A 47 16.79 4.01 3.13
CA VAL A 47 17.98 4.78 2.73
C VAL A 47 19.16 4.53 3.67
N TYR A 48 18.93 4.51 4.99
CA TYR A 48 19.99 4.46 6.00
C TYR A 48 20.08 3.14 6.77
N GLY A 49 19.08 2.26 6.67
CA GLY A 49 19.00 1.04 7.47
C GLY A 49 18.54 1.26 8.90
N TRP A 50 17.97 2.43 9.22
CA TRP A 50 17.45 2.73 10.56
C TRP A 50 16.06 2.12 10.71
N ASP A 51 15.97 1.04 11.48
CA ASP A 51 14.67 0.51 11.90
C ASP A 51 13.95 1.49 12.85
N LEU A 52 12.73 1.13 13.26
CA LEU A 52 11.90 1.99 14.10
C LEU A 52 12.60 2.38 15.41
N GLU A 53 13.30 1.44 16.04
CA GLU A 53 13.98 1.67 17.31
C GLU A 53 15.16 2.64 17.14
N GLU A 54 16.04 2.40 16.17
CA GLU A 54 17.16 3.28 15.87
C GLU A 54 16.69 4.68 15.44
N LEU A 55 15.63 4.77 14.63
CA LEU A 55 15.08 6.06 14.22
C LEU A 55 14.50 6.85 15.41
N GLN A 56 13.77 6.18 16.30
CA GLN A 56 13.25 6.83 17.52
C GLN A 56 14.39 7.33 18.40
N ARG A 57 15.45 6.53 18.60
CA ARG A 57 16.65 6.93 19.32
C ARG A 57 17.32 8.16 18.70
N ARG A 58 17.50 8.17 17.38
CA ARG A 58 18.06 9.30 16.61
C ARG A 58 17.23 10.57 16.76
N ILE A 59 15.91 10.48 16.74
CA ILE A 59 15.04 11.66 16.91
C ILE A 59 15.16 12.23 18.33
N GLN A 60 15.19 11.35 19.34
CA GLN A 60 15.37 11.78 20.73
C GLN A 60 16.71 12.50 20.94
N GLU A 61 17.79 11.99 20.34
CA GLU A 61 19.12 12.59 20.45
C GLU A 61 19.28 13.84 19.57
N GLU A 62 18.90 13.76 18.30
CA GLU A 62 19.28 14.69 17.23
C GLU A 62 18.16 15.02 16.23
N ALA A 63 16.93 15.28 16.71
CA ALA A 63 15.75 15.61 15.88
C ALA A 63 16.02 16.60 14.73
N GLU A 64 16.68 17.74 14.98
CA GLU A 64 16.94 18.74 13.93
C GLU A 64 17.80 18.16 12.80
N THR A 65 18.86 17.43 13.15
CA THR A 65 19.73 16.74 12.18
C THR A 65 18.94 15.70 11.40
N VAL A 66 18.02 14.97 12.05
CA VAL A 66 17.14 14.00 11.37
C VAL A 66 16.23 14.69 10.36
N TYR A 67 15.50 15.74 10.76
CA TYR A 67 14.48 16.36 9.92
C TYR A 67 15.02 17.35 8.87
N TYR A 68 16.14 18.02 9.13
CA TYR A 68 16.75 19.02 8.23
C TYR A 68 17.99 18.49 7.50
N GLY A 69 18.63 17.45 8.03
CA GLY A 69 19.80 16.82 7.42
C GLY A 69 19.46 15.55 6.66
N TYR A 70 19.10 14.49 7.40
CA TYR A 70 18.94 13.15 6.84
C TYR A 70 17.65 12.99 6.02
N PHE A 71 16.51 13.50 6.50
CA PHE A 71 15.23 13.37 5.82
C PHE A 71 15.22 14.01 4.42
N PRO A 72 15.65 15.27 4.25
CA PRO A 72 15.61 15.93 2.94
C PRO A 72 16.43 15.14 1.93
N PHE A 73 17.66 14.75 2.27
CA PHE A 73 18.45 13.91 1.40
C PHE A 73 17.76 12.59 1.07
N ALA A 74 17.24 11.85 2.07
CA ALA A 74 16.58 10.57 1.84
C ALA A 74 15.38 10.69 0.89
N TYR A 75 14.58 11.75 1.05
CA TYR A 75 13.43 12.00 0.19
C TYR A 75 13.84 12.20 -1.27
N PHE A 76 14.82 13.08 -1.51
CA PHE A 76 15.35 13.34 -2.85
C PHE A 76 16.16 12.17 -3.42
N TYR A 77 16.82 11.39 -2.56
CA TYR A 77 17.49 10.13 -2.89
C TYR A 77 16.49 9.15 -3.50
N LYS A 78 15.33 8.96 -2.86
CA LYS A 78 14.28 8.08 -3.39
C LYS A 78 13.66 8.59 -4.70
N LEU A 79 13.55 9.90 -4.88
CA LEU A 79 13.05 10.51 -6.14
C LEU A 79 14.05 10.47 -7.30
N SER A 80 15.34 10.23 -7.02
CA SER A 80 16.35 10.09 -8.07
C SER A 80 16.26 8.70 -8.73
N GLU A 81 15.98 8.67 -10.04
CA GLU A 81 15.78 7.46 -10.86
C GLU A 81 17.07 6.68 -11.16
N GLU A 82 18.24 7.20 -10.77
CA GLU A 82 19.54 6.59 -11.08
C GLU A 82 19.96 5.60 -9.99
N ASP A 83 19.81 4.31 -10.24
CA ASP A 83 20.42 3.25 -9.42
C ASP A 83 21.87 3.05 -9.82
N GLY A 84 22.81 3.22 -8.89
CA GLY A 84 24.23 2.96 -9.17
C GLY A 84 25.22 3.41 -8.11
N ILE A 85 26.48 2.99 -8.29
CA ILE A 85 27.63 3.23 -7.40
C ILE A 85 27.81 4.72 -7.06
N SER A 86 27.44 5.64 -7.96
CA SER A 86 27.53 7.09 -7.72
C SER A 86 26.63 7.53 -6.56
N LYS A 87 25.38 7.07 -6.54
CA LYS A 87 24.35 7.46 -5.58
C LYS A 87 24.70 7.01 -4.15
N GLU A 88 25.22 5.79 -4.00
CA GLU A 88 25.75 5.29 -2.72
C GLU A 88 26.99 6.06 -2.24
N ARG A 89 27.87 6.51 -3.15
CA ARG A 89 29.01 7.37 -2.77
C ARG A 89 28.55 8.73 -2.25
N VAL A 90 27.52 9.33 -2.86
CA VAL A 90 26.92 10.59 -2.36
C VAL A 90 26.33 10.36 -0.97
N LYS A 91 25.57 9.27 -0.78
CA LYS A 91 25.00 8.90 0.53
C LYS A 91 26.07 8.76 1.61
N LYS A 92 27.16 8.05 1.34
CA LYS A 92 28.25 7.88 2.31
C LYS A 92 28.88 9.22 2.71
N ARG A 93 29.18 10.09 1.73
CA ARG A 93 29.73 11.43 2.00
C ARG A 93 28.76 12.34 2.75
N LEU A 94 27.47 12.19 2.50
CA LEU A 94 26.43 12.90 3.24
C LEU A 94 26.41 12.46 4.69
N ILE A 95 26.38 11.16 4.96
CA ILE A 95 26.39 10.63 6.34
C ILE A 95 27.63 11.16 7.08
N GLU A 96 28.83 11.04 6.49
CA GLU A 96 30.06 11.55 7.11
C GLU A 96 30.02 13.06 7.40
N PHE A 97 29.41 13.84 6.50
CA PHE A 97 29.25 15.28 6.69
C PHE A 97 28.24 15.60 7.79
N THR A 98 27.08 14.97 7.76
CA THR A 98 26.00 15.20 8.72
C THR A 98 26.44 14.84 10.13
N GLU A 99 27.15 13.71 10.31
CA GLU A 99 27.70 13.30 11.61
C GLU A 99 28.73 14.30 12.16
N ARG A 100 29.51 14.96 11.30
CA ARG A 100 30.51 15.97 11.71
C ARG A 100 29.91 17.36 11.95
N ASN A 101 28.73 17.63 11.43
CA ASN A 101 28.12 18.97 11.41
C ASN A 101 26.77 19.03 12.14
N LYS A 102 26.50 18.10 13.07
CA LYS A 102 25.26 18.07 13.87
C LYS A 102 24.96 19.39 14.58
N SER A 103 26.00 20.13 14.98
CA SER A 103 25.88 21.43 15.65
C SER A 103 25.28 22.53 14.78
N LYS A 104 25.13 22.33 13.46
CA LYS A 104 24.46 23.29 12.57
C LYS A 104 22.93 23.31 12.73
N GLY A 105 22.35 22.33 13.42
CA GLY A 105 20.90 22.26 13.62
C GLY A 105 20.14 22.35 12.30
N LYS A 106 19.13 23.22 12.24
CA LYS A 106 18.31 23.46 11.04
C LYS A 106 19.08 23.98 9.83
N ASP A 107 20.15 24.75 10.04
CA ASP A 107 20.90 25.38 8.93
C ASP A 107 21.65 24.37 8.06
N ILE A 108 21.81 23.13 8.54
CA ILE A 108 22.42 22.04 7.77
C ILE A 108 21.75 21.84 6.42
N ILE A 109 20.44 22.13 6.28
CA ILE A 109 19.68 21.97 5.04
C ILE A 109 20.28 22.75 3.87
N ASP A 110 20.92 23.90 4.09
CA ASP A 110 21.61 24.63 3.00
C ASP A 110 22.71 23.77 2.39
N ASP A 111 23.56 23.18 3.22
CA ASP A 111 24.66 22.34 2.76
C ASP A 111 24.14 21.08 2.07
N ILE A 112 23.12 20.44 2.64
CA ILE A 112 22.48 19.28 2.02
C ILE A 112 21.90 19.62 0.64
N TRP A 113 21.20 20.76 0.54
CA TRP A 113 20.55 21.21 -0.69
C TRP A 113 21.52 21.62 -1.78
N TRP A 114 22.61 22.30 -1.46
CA TRP A 114 23.54 22.77 -2.50
C TRP A 114 24.61 21.73 -2.84
N GLN A 115 25.10 20.98 -1.86
CA GLN A 115 26.25 20.11 -2.07
C GLN A 115 25.87 18.67 -2.48
N TYR A 116 24.75 18.15 -1.97
CA TYR A 116 24.42 16.71 -2.09
C TYR A 116 23.21 16.44 -2.98
N ILE A 117 22.08 17.13 -2.76
CA ILE A 117 20.87 16.93 -3.57
C ILE A 117 21.13 17.13 -5.08
N PRO A 118 21.86 18.16 -5.55
CA PRO A 118 22.06 18.37 -6.98
C PRO A 118 22.92 17.28 -7.62
N GLU A 119 23.80 16.63 -6.86
CA GLU A 119 24.59 15.51 -7.38
C GLU A 119 23.70 14.32 -7.76
N LEU A 120 22.61 14.09 -7.03
CA LEU A 120 21.65 13.00 -7.30
C LEU A 120 20.88 13.17 -8.62
N PHE A 121 20.79 14.40 -9.13
CA PHE A 121 19.97 14.72 -10.31
C PHE A 121 20.77 15.21 -11.51
N LYS A 122 22.11 15.24 -11.42
CA LYS A 122 22.98 15.73 -12.49
C LYS A 122 22.71 15.02 -13.81
N GLY A 123 22.75 13.68 -13.83
CA GLY A 123 22.55 12.90 -15.05
C GLY A 123 21.16 13.12 -15.64
N LYS A 124 20.11 12.96 -14.82
CA LYS A 124 18.71 13.26 -15.20
C LYS A 124 18.51 14.67 -15.77
N TRP A 125 19.08 15.70 -15.15
CA TRP A 125 18.94 17.08 -15.61
C TRP A 125 19.65 17.29 -16.95
N VAL A 126 20.93 16.88 -17.06
CA VAL A 126 21.72 17.00 -18.30
C VAL A 126 21.03 16.26 -19.44
N LYS A 127 20.61 15.00 -19.22
CA LYS A 127 19.91 14.19 -20.21
C LYS A 127 18.65 14.88 -20.74
N LYS A 128 17.76 15.33 -19.85
CA LYS A 128 16.52 16.05 -20.25
C LYS A 128 16.80 17.32 -21.05
N LYS A 129 17.90 18.04 -20.76
CA LYS A 129 18.28 19.24 -21.52
C LYS A 129 18.90 18.91 -22.87
N ILE A 130 19.67 17.82 -22.98
CA ILE A 130 20.28 17.37 -24.23
C ILE A 130 19.24 16.87 -25.24
N GLU A 131 18.17 16.22 -24.75
CA GLU A 131 17.05 15.69 -25.55
C GLU A 131 16.26 16.78 -26.31
N VAL A 132 16.43 18.06 -25.96
CA VAL A 132 15.78 19.17 -26.68
C VAL A 132 16.44 19.39 -28.03
N MET A 133 15.92 18.76 -29.08
CA MET A 133 16.56 18.80 -30.40
C MET A 133 16.24 20.05 -31.24
N HIS A 134 15.20 20.81 -30.87
CA HIS A 134 14.73 21.96 -31.64
C HIS A 134 14.69 23.24 -30.80
N GLU A 135 15.26 24.33 -31.33
CA GLU A 135 15.28 25.65 -30.70
C GLU A 135 13.86 26.15 -30.40
N LYS A 136 12.90 25.92 -31.30
CA LYS A 136 11.51 26.37 -31.11
C LYS A 136 10.87 25.87 -29.81
N ILE A 137 11.33 24.74 -29.26
CA ILE A 137 10.82 24.20 -27.99
C ILE A 137 11.16 25.13 -26.82
N CYS A 138 12.27 25.86 -26.94
CA CYS A 138 12.77 26.79 -25.94
C CYS A 138 11.89 28.04 -25.78
N TYR A 139 10.99 28.33 -26.74
CA TYR A 139 10.17 29.54 -26.76
C TYR A 139 8.68 29.26 -26.52
N GLY A 140 8.01 30.20 -25.86
CA GLY A 140 6.56 30.23 -25.71
C GLY A 140 5.85 30.76 -26.96
N ARG A 141 4.50 30.71 -26.96
CA ARG A 141 3.69 31.26 -28.07
C ARG A 141 3.88 32.77 -28.28
N ASN A 142 4.30 33.47 -27.23
CA ASN A 142 4.59 34.91 -27.23
C ASN A 142 6.01 35.25 -27.74
N GLY A 143 6.77 34.26 -28.23
CA GLY A 143 8.15 34.45 -28.71
C GLY A 143 9.20 34.66 -27.61
N LYS A 144 8.80 34.69 -26.32
CA LYS A 144 9.74 34.79 -25.20
C LYS A 144 10.30 33.40 -24.84
N PRO A 145 11.55 33.30 -24.38
CA PRO A 145 12.08 32.05 -23.84
C PRO A 145 11.20 31.55 -22.70
N LYS A 146 10.92 30.25 -22.67
CA LYS A 146 10.24 29.64 -21.53
C LYS A 146 11.17 29.70 -20.31
N PRO A 147 10.63 29.79 -19.08
CA PRO A 147 11.44 29.82 -17.85
C PRO A 147 12.49 28.70 -17.73
N HIS A 148 12.21 27.52 -18.27
CA HIS A 148 13.13 26.38 -18.27
C HIS A 148 14.29 26.48 -19.26
N TYR A 149 14.33 27.51 -20.11
CA TYR A 149 15.28 27.68 -21.21
C TYR A 149 15.71 29.15 -21.33
N THR A 150 15.78 29.87 -20.21
CA THR A 150 16.18 31.29 -20.16
C THR A 150 17.64 31.48 -20.58
N ASP A 151 18.51 30.55 -20.21
CA ASP A 151 19.94 30.57 -20.51
C ASP A 151 20.23 30.75 -22.01
N GLU A 152 20.96 31.82 -22.34
CA GLU A 152 21.20 32.21 -23.73
C GLU A 152 22.24 31.32 -24.42
N ASN A 153 23.31 30.93 -23.72
CA ASN A 153 24.37 30.11 -24.27
C ASN A 153 23.86 28.70 -24.60
N TYR A 154 23.04 28.12 -23.71
CA TYR A 154 22.32 26.88 -23.98
C TYR A 154 21.50 26.99 -25.27
N ARG A 155 20.68 28.04 -25.42
CA ARG A 155 19.86 28.24 -26.63
C ARG A 155 20.71 28.41 -27.89
N LYS A 156 21.83 29.14 -27.83
CA LYS A 156 22.78 29.29 -28.95
C LYS A 156 23.36 27.95 -29.40
N LEU A 157 23.73 27.09 -28.46
CA LEU A 157 24.24 25.75 -28.76
C LEU A 157 23.17 24.83 -29.36
N ILE A 158 21.94 24.89 -28.85
CA ILE A 158 20.78 24.17 -29.45
C ILE A 158 20.56 24.63 -30.88
N LYS A 159 20.50 25.94 -31.11
CA LYS A 159 20.31 26.53 -32.45
C LYS A 159 21.40 26.10 -33.42
N LYS A 160 22.67 26.18 -33.00
CA LYS A 160 23.81 25.75 -33.81
C LYS A 160 23.70 24.26 -34.17
N ARG A 161 23.39 23.41 -33.19
CA ARG A 161 23.20 21.97 -33.40
C ARG A 161 22.07 21.69 -34.39
N GLU A 162 20.92 22.34 -34.23
CA GLU A 162 19.76 22.18 -35.13
C GLU A 162 20.08 22.65 -36.57
N GLN A 163 20.84 23.75 -36.73
CA GLN A 163 21.27 24.23 -38.05
C GLN A 163 22.15 23.21 -38.77
N LEU A 164 23.13 22.64 -38.07
CA LEU A 164 24.02 21.61 -38.62
C LEU A 164 23.24 20.34 -38.98
N ILE A 165 22.33 19.89 -38.12
CA ILE A 165 21.47 18.73 -38.40
C ILE A 165 20.59 18.99 -39.63
N ASN A 166 19.99 20.17 -39.74
CA ASN A 166 19.16 20.50 -40.90
C ASN A 166 19.97 20.57 -42.20
N ALA A 167 21.22 21.04 -42.14
CA ALA A 167 22.13 21.03 -43.30
C ALA A 167 22.46 19.59 -43.73
N LEU A 168 22.75 18.70 -42.78
CA LEU A 168 23.00 17.28 -43.04
C LEU A 168 21.79 16.59 -43.66
N VAL A 169 20.61 16.75 -43.05
CA VAL A 169 19.38 16.03 -43.40
C VAL A 169 18.75 16.51 -44.71
N LYS A 170 18.96 17.77 -45.09
CA LYS A 170 18.46 18.33 -46.36
C LYS A 170 19.40 18.11 -47.54
N ASN A 171 20.60 17.55 -47.30
CA ASN A 171 21.50 17.19 -48.38
C ASN A 171 21.10 15.83 -48.96
N GLU A 172 20.54 15.83 -50.17
CA GLU A 172 20.06 14.63 -50.86
C GLU A 172 21.16 13.55 -51.02
N LYS A 173 22.44 13.96 -51.09
CA LYS A 173 23.57 13.03 -51.17
C LYS A 173 23.66 12.11 -49.94
N PHE A 174 23.28 12.62 -48.76
CA PHE A 174 23.47 11.93 -47.48
C PHE A 174 22.24 11.14 -47.03
N GLU A 175 21.09 11.31 -47.67
CA GLU A 175 19.83 10.70 -47.24
C GLU A 175 19.92 9.16 -47.18
N ASN A 176 20.50 8.53 -48.21
CA ASN A 176 20.66 7.08 -48.26
C ASN A 176 21.62 6.56 -47.17
N THR A 177 22.70 7.29 -46.91
CA THR A 177 23.67 6.97 -45.84
C THR A 177 23.02 7.04 -44.47
N ILE A 178 22.25 8.10 -44.19
CA ILE A 178 21.52 8.27 -42.93
C ILE A 178 20.48 7.15 -42.75
N LYS A 179 19.72 6.80 -43.81
CA LYS A 179 18.76 5.68 -43.79
C LYS A 179 19.43 4.32 -43.60
N MET A 180 20.65 4.14 -44.10
CA MET A 180 21.41 2.91 -43.89
C MET A 180 21.84 2.76 -42.42
N ILE A 181 22.27 3.85 -41.79
CA ILE A 181 22.74 3.85 -40.39
C ILE A 181 21.56 3.77 -39.40
N LEU A 182 20.52 4.57 -39.59
CA LEU A 182 19.41 4.71 -38.64
C LEU A 182 18.19 3.83 -38.96
N GLY A 183 18.22 3.09 -40.08
CA GLY A 183 17.17 2.19 -40.53
C GLY A 183 16.33 2.75 -41.68
N LYS A 184 16.09 1.91 -42.71
CA LYS A 184 15.44 2.31 -43.99
C LYS A 184 14.04 2.90 -43.84
N ASN A 185 13.31 2.49 -42.80
CA ASN A 185 11.93 2.92 -42.54
C ASN A 185 11.86 4.17 -41.65
N LYS A 186 13.00 4.69 -41.17
CA LYS A 186 13.01 5.86 -40.29
C LYS A 186 12.68 7.11 -41.10
N LYS A 187 11.63 7.80 -40.69
CA LYS A 187 11.27 9.11 -41.22
C LYS A 187 12.25 10.16 -40.67
N ILE A 188 13.15 10.67 -41.50
CA ILE A 188 14.22 11.62 -41.10
C ILE A 188 13.68 13.06 -41.01
N ILE A 189 12.73 13.42 -41.87
CA ILE A 189 12.04 14.72 -41.87
C ILE A 189 10.54 14.49 -41.62
N LYS A 190 9.97 15.23 -40.67
CA LYS A 190 8.53 15.24 -40.35
C LYS A 190 7.75 15.98 -41.43
N ASP A 191 6.44 15.76 -41.49
CA ASP A 191 5.56 16.44 -42.47
C ASP A 191 5.56 17.97 -42.35
N ASN A 192 5.97 18.48 -41.19
CA ASN A 192 6.13 19.91 -40.94
C ASN A 192 7.53 20.47 -41.28
N GLY A 193 8.36 19.70 -41.99
CA GLY A 193 9.68 20.12 -42.50
C GLY A 193 10.82 20.10 -41.47
N LEU A 194 10.57 19.66 -40.23
CA LEU A 194 11.60 19.54 -39.20
C LEU A 194 12.25 18.16 -39.21
N HIS A 195 13.53 18.11 -38.83
CA HIS A 195 14.20 16.83 -38.62
C HIS A 195 13.56 16.02 -37.48
N ASN A 196 13.72 14.71 -37.53
CA ASN A 196 13.18 13.75 -36.57
C ASN A 196 14.28 12.99 -35.82
N LEU A 197 15.52 13.45 -35.91
CA LEU A 197 16.66 12.85 -35.20
C LEU A 197 16.57 13.13 -33.69
N SER A 198 16.82 12.11 -32.87
CA SER A 198 16.95 12.18 -31.40
C SER A 198 18.41 12.26 -30.95
N ALA A 199 18.66 12.39 -29.64
CA ALA A 199 20.00 12.33 -29.08
C ALA A 199 20.64 10.93 -29.27
N GLU A 200 19.85 9.85 -29.16
CA GLU A 200 20.29 8.47 -29.44
C GLU A 200 20.70 8.27 -30.90
N ASP A 201 20.02 8.94 -31.84
CA ASP A 201 20.41 8.88 -33.26
C ASP A 201 21.78 9.49 -33.50
N LEU A 202 22.12 10.56 -32.77
CA LEU A 202 23.45 11.15 -32.86
C LEU A 202 24.52 10.18 -32.35
N LYS A 203 24.24 9.41 -31.29
CA LYS A 203 25.16 8.37 -30.80
C LYS A 203 25.37 7.27 -31.84
N LEU A 204 24.30 6.82 -32.51
CA LEU A 204 24.40 5.82 -33.58
C LEU A 204 25.22 6.34 -34.77
N LEU A 205 25.03 7.61 -35.15
CA LEU A 205 25.84 8.25 -36.19
C LEU A 205 27.32 8.34 -35.77
N GLU A 206 27.58 8.64 -34.50
CA GLU A 206 28.94 8.70 -33.93
C GLU A 206 29.63 7.33 -33.94
N GLU A 207 28.94 6.26 -33.53
CA GLU A 207 29.47 4.89 -33.55
C GLU A 207 29.82 4.40 -34.96
N LYS A 208 29.10 4.90 -35.98
CA LYS A 208 29.25 4.48 -37.38
C LYS A 208 30.09 5.43 -38.24
N LEU A 209 30.68 6.47 -37.65
CA LEU A 209 31.67 7.36 -38.30
C LEU A 209 32.85 6.57 -38.91
N ASN A 210 33.23 5.45 -38.30
CA ASN A 210 34.37 4.63 -38.75
C ASN A 210 33.99 3.45 -39.64
N ASP A 211 32.70 3.09 -39.72
CA ASP A 211 32.19 1.90 -40.43
C ASP A 211 31.57 2.24 -41.80
N SER A 212 31.18 3.50 -42.02
CA SER A 212 30.45 3.91 -43.23
C SER A 212 31.39 4.48 -44.31
N SER A 213 31.40 3.79 -45.43
CA SER A 213 32.00 4.10 -46.73
C SER A 213 32.26 5.59 -47.08
N LYS A 214 33.54 5.95 -47.25
CA LYS A 214 34.16 6.83 -48.28
C LYS A 214 33.67 8.28 -48.51
N ASP A 215 32.67 8.82 -47.81
CA ASP A 215 32.27 10.23 -47.99
C ASP A 215 32.85 11.13 -46.88
N MET A 216 33.95 11.82 -47.20
CA MET A 216 34.64 12.75 -46.29
C MET A 216 33.73 13.92 -45.90
N GLU A 217 32.89 14.41 -46.82
CA GLU A 217 31.97 15.53 -46.56
C GLU A 217 30.89 15.13 -45.53
N PHE A 218 30.38 13.88 -45.61
CA PHE A 218 29.43 13.35 -44.63
C PHE A 218 30.06 13.21 -43.24
N ASN A 219 31.27 12.63 -43.17
CA ASN A 219 31.97 12.41 -41.92
C ASN A 219 32.34 13.73 -41.22
N ASP A 220 32.74 14.75 -41.99
CA ASP A 220 33.02 16.09 -41.45
C ASP A 220 31.74 16.74 -40.90
N ALA A 221 30.63 16.66 -41.63
CA ALA A 221 29.34 17.21 -41.20
C ALA A 221 28.82 16.52 -39.92
N VAL A 222 28.89 15.19 -39.84
CA VAL A 222 28.54 14.44 -38.63
C VAL A 222 29.48 14.79 -37.49
N SER A 223 30.79 14.87 -37.73
CA SER A 223 31.78 15.23 -36.71
C SER A 223 31.53 16.62 -36.11
N GLU A 224 31.12 17.59 -36.92
CA GLU A 224 30.78 18.93 -36.42
C GLU A 224 29.49 18.94 -35.57
N ILE A 225 28.49 18.14 -35.95
CA ILE A 225 27.27 17.93 -35.14
C ILE A 225 27.62 17.30 -33.80
N ILE A 226 28.43 16.23 -33.80
CA ILE A 226 28.85 15.54 -32.58
C ILE A 226 29.69 16.45 -31.70
N LYS A 227 30.60 17.23 -32.28
CA LYS A 227 31.37 18.24 -31.54
C LYS A 227 30.45 19.24 -30.85
N THR A 228 29.47 19.79 -31.58
CA THR A 228 28.50 20.74 -31.01
C THR A 228 27.61 20.08 -29.94
N HIS A 229 27.26 18.80 -30.12
CA HIS A 229 26.52 18.02 -29.13
C HIS A 229 27.34 17.83 -27.83
N ARG A 230 28.63 17.47 -27.94
CA ARG A 230 29.54 17.34 -26.80
C ARG A 230 29.83 18.69 -26.14
N ASP A 231 29.92 19.77 -26.91
CA ASP A 231 30.05 21.14 -26.38
C ASP A 231 28.84 21.53 -25.54
N LEU A 232 27.64 21.20 -26.01
CA LEU A 232 26.39 21.39 -25.25
C LEU A 232 26.40 20.57 -23.95
N GLU A 233 26.78 19.29 -24.01
CA GLU A 233 26.87 18.44 -22.83
C GLU A 233 27.88 18.99 -21.81
N ARG A 234 29.06 19.39 -22.27
CA ARG A 234 30.09 20.02 -21.42
C ARG A 234 29.58 21.30 -20.78
N TYR A 235 28.93 22.18 -21.55
CA TYR A 235 28.35 23.41 -21.03
C TYR A 235 27.30 23.13 -19.93
N LEU A 236 26.40 22.18 -20.16
CA LEU A 236 25.41 21.77 -19.17
C LEU A 236 26.06 21.24 -17.89
N ASN A 237 27.14 20.46 -18.01
CA ASN A 237 27.92 19.99 -16.87
C ASN A 237 28.57 21.14 -16.08
N GLU A 238 29.11 22.15 -16.76
CA GLU A 238 29.69 23.35 -16.14
C GLU A 238 28.64 24.19 -15.40
N VAL A 239 27.47 24.40 -16.02
CA VAL A 239 26.35 25.08 -15.37
C VAL A 239 25.92 24.32 -14.11
N TRP A 240 25.80 22.98 -14.19
CA TRP A 240 25.40 22.17 -13.04
C TRP A 240 26.46 22.14 -11.93
N ASN A 241 27.75 22.23 -12.27
CA ASN A 241 28.81 22.39 -11.27
C ASN A 241 28.69 23.74 -10.54
N SER A 242 28.30 24.81 -11.26
CA SER A 242 28.06 26.14 -10.68
C SER A 242 26.86 26.13 -9.73
N VAL A 243 25.86 25.26 -9.99
CA VAL A 243 24.73 25.05 -9.08
C VAL A 243 25.19 24.58 -7.70
N LYS A 244 26.11 23.62 -7.66
CA LYS A 244 26.62 23.10 -6.39
C LYS A 244 27.36 24.13 -5.54
N GLN A 245 27.97 25.11 -6.20
CA GLN A 245 28.68 26.21 -5.56
C GLN A 245 27.77 27.39 -5.21
N LYS A 246 26.44 27.25 -5.40
CA LYS A 246 25.45 28.32 -5.23
C LYS A 246 25.76 29.56 -6.10
N ASN A 247 26.48 29.37 -7.21
CA ASN A 247 26.89 30.44 -8.12
C ASN A 247 25.93 30.50 -9.31
N ILE A 248 24.67 30.85 -9.05
CA ILE A 248 23.61 30.95 -10.06
C ILE A 248 22.89 32.28 -9.91
N SER A 249 22.56 32.93 -11.03
CA SER A 249 21.69 34.10 -11.04
C SER A 249 20.23 33.72 -10.79
N LYS A 250 19.44 34.65 -10.20
CA LYS A 250 18.00 34.44 -9.99
C LYS A 250 17.25 34.18 -11.31
N GLU A 251 17.67 34.82 -12.39
CA GLU A 251 17.08 34.66 -13.73
C GLU A 251 17.22 33.23 -14.30
N ASN A 252 18.26 32.51 -13.87
CA ASN A 252 18.51 31.12 -14.25
C ASN A 252 18.00 30.11 -13.21
N SER A 253 17.32 30.54 -12.14
CA SER A 253 16.81 29.66 -11.08
C SER A 253 15.94 28.52 -11.63
N VAL A 254 15.01 28.82 -12.55
CA VAL A 254 14.09 27.83 -13.15
C VAL A 254 14.79 26.95 -14.20
N PHE A 255 15.84 27.45 -14.85
CA PHE A 255 16.68 26.67 -15.74
C PHE A 255 17.42 25.57 -14.96
N CYS A 256 17.95 25.92 -13.78
CA CYS A 256 18.75 25.08 -12.89
C CYS A 256 17.95 24.28 -11.85
N ARG A 257 16.61 24.32 -11.87
CA ARG A 257 15.78 23.62 -10.88
C ARG A 257 16.07 22.12 -10.80
N ILE A 258 15.90 21.54 -9.61
CA ILE A 258 15.96 20.09 -9.42
C ILE A 258 14.79 19.45 -10.19
N PRO A 259 15.05 18.48 -11.11
CA PRO A 259 14.03 17.90 -11.99
C PRO A 259 13.16 16.85 -11.28
N VAL A 260 12.57 17.23 -10.15
CA VAL A 260 11.57 16.43 -9.43
C VAL A 260 10.19 16.57 -10.06
N ASP A 261 9.52 15.43 -10.19
CA ASP A 261 8.12 15.33 -10.60
C ASP A 261 7.49 14.17 -9.81
N ASN A 262 6.24 14.34 -9.40
CA ASN A 262 5.50 13.34 -8.66
C ASN A 262 4.04 13.41 -9.12
N SER A 263 3.49 12.29 -9.59
CA SER A 263 2.11 12.24 -10.09
C SER A 263 1.07 12.52 -9.00
N PHE A 264 1.38 12.17 -7.75
CA PHE A 264 0.55 12.43 -6.58
C PHE A 264 0.69 13.90 -6.16
N PHE A 265 1.90 14.37 -5.85
CA PHE A 265 2.13 15.75 -5.40
C PHE A 265 2.27 16.77 -6.56
N LYS A 266 1.64 16.50 -7.71
CA LYS A 266 1.79 17.32 -8.91
C LYS A 266 1.36 18.77 -8.63
N ASN A 267 2.27 19.70 -8.93
CA ASN A 267 2.13 21.15 -8.70
C ASN A 267 2.08 21.59 -7.23
N TYR A 268 2.32 20.71 -6.26
CA TYR A 268 2.41 21.08 -4.85
C TYR A 268 3.80 21.64 -4.52
N LEU A 269 3.87 22.91 -4.07
CA LEU A 269 5.10 23.58 -3.64
C LEU A 269 6.27 23.37 -4.61
N PHE A 270 7.39 22.76 -4.16
CA PHE A 270 8.61 22.55 -4.93
C PHE A 270 8.46 21.57 -6.11
N PHE A 271 7.35 20.83 -6.20
CA PHE A 271 6.98 20.04 -7.39
C PHE A 271 6.44 20.91 -8.53
N ASN A 272 6.01 22.15 -8.26
CA ASN A 272 5.53 23.04 -9.30
C ASN A 272 6.66 23.42 -10.28
N ASN A 273 6.41 23.24 -11.58
CA ASN A 273 7.39 23.50 -12.62
C ASN A 273 7.81 24.97 -12.73
N SER A 274 7.01 25.92 -12.25
CA SER A 274 7.42 27.33 -12.23
C SER A 274 8.43 27.66 -11.13
N ARG A 275 8.62 26.79 -10.12
CA ARG A 275 9.54 27.03 -9.00
C ARG A 275 10.96 26.72 -9.43
N GLY A 276 11.84 27.71 -9.31
CA GLY A 276 13.27 27.56 -9.54
C GLY A 276 13.99 26.96 -8.34
N ILE A 277 15.29 26.70 -8.47
CA ILE A 277 16.07 26.00 -7.45
C ILE A 277 16.09 26.72 -6.08
N PHE A 278 16.07 28.06 -6.05
CA PHE A 278 16.00 28.82 -4.80
C PHE A 278 14.63 28.71 -4.16
N GLU A 279 13.57 28.87 -4.96
CA GLU A 279 12.19 28.75 -4.50
C GLU A 279 11.87 27.32 -4.04
N GLN A 280 12.47 26.30 -4.66
CA GLN A 280 12.34 24.90 -4.23
C GLN A 280 12.95 24.67 -2.84
N LEU A 281 14.09 25.30 -2.53
CA LEU A 281 14.69 25.24 -1.20
C LEU A 281 13.83 26.00 -0.17
N GLU A 282 13.33 27.18 -0.54
CA GLU A 282 12.45 27.97 0.33
C GLU A 282 11.14 27.22 0.63
N ASP A 283 10.51 26.63 -0.38
CA ASP A 283 9.34 25.77 -0.26
C ASP A 283 9.63 24.58 0.68
N LEU A 284 10.79 23.93 0.54
CA LEU A 284 11.20 22.82 1.39
C LEU A 284 11.42 23.27 2.85
N ARG A 285 12.10 24.39 3.08
CA ARG A 285 12.33 24.93 4.43
C ARG A 285 11.02 25.23 5.15
N ASN A 286 10.13 25.99 4.52
CA ASN A 286 8.84 26.32 5.09
C ASN A 286 7.99 25.06 5.37
N LEU A 287 8.15 24.02 4.55
CA LEU A 287 7.53 22.72 4.79
C LEU A 287 8.11 22.02 6.04
N LEU A 288 9.43 21.98 6.19
CA LEU A 288 10.11 21.39 7.35
C LEU A 288 9.79 22.14 8.66
N ASP A 289 9.73 23.46 8.58
CA ASP A 289 9.40 24.36 9.69
C ASP A 289 7.91 24.33 10.07
N GLY A 290 7.05 23.77 9.23
CA GLY A 290 5.60 23.80 9.45
C GLY A 290 5.01 25.20 9.31
N ASN A 291 5.59 26.07 8.48
CA ASN A 291 5.13 27.45 8.32
C ASN A 291 3.84 27.52 7.49
N VAL A 292 2.69 27.34 8.17
CA VAL A 292 1.35 27.36 7.57
C VAL A 292 0.99 28.70 6.92
N SER A 293 1.67 29.80 7.30
CA SER A 293 1.42 31.14 6.77
C SER A 293 2.10 31.42 5.43
N TYR A 294 3.10 30.61 5.05
CA TYR A 294 3.91 30.84 3.85
C TYR A 294 3.12 30.66 2.55
N SER A 295 2.16 29.73 2.52
CA SER A 295 1.36 29.51 1.32
C SER A 295 -0.01 28.91 1.65
N ASP A 296 -0.99 29.16 0.77
CA ASP A 296 -2.31 28.53 0.86
C ASP A 296 -2.23 26.99 0.85
N TYR A 297 -1.22 26.42 0.19
CA TYR A 297 -1.00 24.97 0.18
C TYR A 297 -0.61 24.40 1.53
N LEU A 298 0.13 25.17 2.35
CA LEU A 298 0.50 24.77 3.72
C LEU A 298 -0.57 25.13 4.74
N ASN A 299 -1.50 26.04 4.43
CA ASN A 299 -2.56 26.46 5.35
C ASN A 299 -3.72 25.44 5.44
N LYS A 300 -3.84 24.52 4.47
CA LYS A 300 -4.93 23.54 4.44
C LYS A 300 -4.49 22.16 3.95
N ILE A 301 -5.25 21.15 4.36
CA ILE A 301 -5.14 19.77 3.85
C ILE A 301 -6.29 19.55 2.88
N ASP A 302 -5.99 19.42 1.59
CA ASP A 302 -6.97 19.16 0.54
C ASP A 302 -6.47 18.08 -0.45
N LYS A 303 -7.19 17.90 -1.56
CA LYS A 303 -6.83 16.97 -2.63
C LYS A 303 -5.44 17.21 -3.23
N THR A 304 -4.77 18.34 -3.00
CA THR A 304 -3.39 18.56 -3.48
C THR A 304 -2.38 17.68 -2.73
N ILE A 305 -2.57 17.52 -1.42
CA ILE A 305 -1.67 16.75 -0.53
C ILE A 305 -2.24 15.39 -0.14
N SER A 306 -3.57 15.22 -0.13
CA SER A 306 -4.24 13.94 0.14
C SER A 306 -5.22 13.61 -0.98
N LYS A 307 -4.86 12.71 -1.91
CA LYS A 307 -5.78 12.28 -3.00
C LYS A 307 -7.01 11.51 -2.51
N PHE A 308 -7.07 11.18 -1.22
CA PHE A 308 -8.23 10.56 -0.58
C PHE A 308 -9.27 11.57 -0.14
N LEU A 309 -8.93 12.86 -0.08
CA LEU A 309 -9.88 13.94 0.19
C LEU A 309 -10.53 14.41 -1.12
N PRO A 310 -11.81 14.80 -1.08
CA PRO A 310 -12.44 15.48 -2.20
C PRO A 310 -11.80 16.87 -2.40
N SER A 311 -12.00 17.45 -3.57
CA SER A 311 -11.61 18.85 -3.78
C SER A 311 -12.60 19.80 -3.07
N ASP A 312 -12.10 20.94 -2.60
CA ASP A 312 -12.94 22.01 -2.03
C ASP A 312 -14.07 22.44 -2.98
N ASN A 313 -13.82 22.36 -4.30
CA ASN A 313 -14.78 22.73 -5.34
C ASN A 313 -15.86 21.68 -5.58
N GLU A 314 -15.60 20.40 -5.26
CA GLU A 314 -16.58 19.32 -5.41
C GLU A 314 -17.68 19.40 -4.34
N PHE A 315 -17.36 19.92 -3.14
CA PHE A 315 -18.33 20.02 -2.04
C PHE A 315 -18.24 21.37 -1.30
N PRO A 316 -18.54 22.50 -1.97
CA PRO A 316 -18.36 23.85 -1.40
C PRO A 316 -19.25 24.13 -0.19
N ASN A 317 -20.34 23.36 -0.02
CA ASN A 317 -21.35 23.56 1.01
C ASN A 317 -21.10 22.75 2.29
N ILE A 318 -20.06 21.91 2.33
CA ILE A 318 -19.71 21.14 3.52
C ILE A 318 -18.66 21.92 4.31
N PHE A 319 -19.05 22.51 5.45
CA PHE A 319 -18.16 23.29 6.32
C PHE A 319 -16.88 22.54 6.77
N TYR A 320 -16.89 21.21 6.69
CA TYR A 320 -15.74 20.34 6.99
C TYR A 320 -14.73 20.20 5.84
N THR A 321 -14.91 20.79 4.66
CA THR A 321 -13.95 20.62 3.55
C THR A 321 -12.64 21.38 3.75
N LYS A 322 -12.67 22.53 4.44
CA LYS A 322 -11.47 23.34 4.67
C LYS A 322 -10.79 22.96 5.98
N PHE A 323 -10.07 21.85 5.98
CA PHE A 323 -9.21 21.43 7.08
C PHE A 323 -7.98 22.34 7.19
N ARG A 324 -7.99 23.29 8.13
CA ARG A 324 -6.83 24.16 8.41
C ARG A 324 -5.75 23.40 9.17
N THR A 325 -4.50 23.60 8.79
CA THR A 325 -3.32 22.88 9.31
C THR A 325 -2.77 23.44 10.61
N GLU A 326 -3.06 24.71 10.93
CA GLU A 326 -2.45 25.43 12.07
C GLU A 326 -2.61 24.69 13.41
N ALA A 327 -3.78 24.09 13.66
CA ALA A 327 -4.02 23.32 14.88
C ALA A 327 -3.20 22.00 14.90
N PHE A 328 -3.04 21.34 13.75
CA PHE A 328 -2.34 20.06 13.66
C PHE A 328 -0.83 20.21 13.77
N VAL A 329 -0.24 21.29 13.24
CA VAL A 329 1.21 21.50 13.30
C VAL A 329 1.70 21.72 14.74
N LYS A 330 0.83 22.24 15.62
CA LYS A 330 1.14 22.39 17.06
C LYS A 330 1.24 21.05 17.77
N GLU A 331 0.33 20.12 17.46
CA GLU A 331 0.26 18.79 18.08
C GLU A 331 1.21 17.78 17.40
N ILE A 332 1.49 17.98 16.11
CA ILE A 332 2.27 17.06 15.28
C ILE A 332 3.41 17.86 14.64
N PRO A 333 4.55 18.01 15.35
CA PRO A 333 5.75 18.60 14.78
C PRO A 333 6.13 17.91 13.47
N HIS A 334 6.56 18.67 12.47
CA HIS A 334 6.93 18.16 11.15
C HIS A 334 5.82 17.43 10.38
N LEU A 335 4.54 17.73 10.65
CA LEU A 335 3.36 17.18 9.95
C LEU A 335 3.55 17.01 8.43
N PHE A 336 4.08 18.01 7.75
CA PHE A 336 4.25 17.96 6.30
C PHE A 336 5.36 17.01 5.83
N VAL A 337 6.36 16.72 6.67
CA VAL A 337 7.33 15.66 6.43
C VAL A 337 6.59 14.33 6.32
N TYR A 338 5.68 14.05 7.24
CA TYR A 338 4.88 12.83 7.21
C TYR A 338 3.98 12.80 5.97
N PHE A 339 3.32 13.91 5.62
CA PHE A 339 2.49 13.96 4.41
C PHE A 339 3.27 13.70 3.12
N LEU A 340 4.47 14.26 2.96
CA LEU A 340 5.32 13.97 1.80
C LEU A 340 5.68 12.48 1.69
N ASN A 341 5.75 11.80 2.82
CA ASN A 341 6.09 10.38 2.93
C ASN A 341 4.89 9.44 2.84
N PHE A 342 3.67 9.95 2.71
CA PHE A 342 2.46 9.12 2.67
C PHE A 342 2.56 7.90 1.73
N LEU A 343 3.09 8.11 0.51
CA LEU A 343 3.25 7.02 -0.47
C LEU A 343 4.27 5.95 -0.06
N ASN A 344 5.23 6.29 0.80
CA ASN A 344 6.27 5.37 1.27
C ASN A 344 5.73 4.34 2.27
N ALA A 345 4.52 4.51 2.82
CA ALA A 345 3.87 3.48 3.62
C ALA A 345 3.28 2.34 2.78
N PHE A 346 2.99 2.58 1.50
CA PHE A 346 2.32 1.61 0.65
C PHE A 346 3.30 0.64 -0.01
N ILE A 347 2.95 -0.65 0.01
CA ILE A 347 3.66 -1.72 -0.68
C ILE A 347 2.92 -2.00 -1.99
N THR A 348 3.61 -1.86 -3.11
CA THR A 348 3.02 -2.06 -4.45
C THR A 348 3.29 -3.46 -5.01
N VAL A 349 2.23 -4.17 -5.38
CA VAL A 349 2.27 -5.55 -5.94
C VAL A 349 1.30 -5.65 -7.11
N ALA A 350 1.77 -6.05 -8.29
CA ALA A 350 0.93 -6.30 -9.47
C ALA A 350 -0.11 -5.19 -9.76
N ASN A 351 0.33 -3.92 -9.68
CA ASN A 351 -0.51 -2.72 -9.82
C ASN A 351 -1.57 -2.53 -8.73
N VAL A 352 -1.35 -3.05 -7.53
CA VAL A 352 -2.14 -2.78 -6.33
C VAL A 352 -1.21 -2.31 -5.22
N SER A 353 -1.49 -1.14 -4.67
CA SER A 353 -0.79 -0.56 -3.53
C SER A 353 -1.55 -0.86 -2.25
N ILE A 354 -0.85 -1.32 -1.21
CA ILE A 354 -1.46 -1.83 0.02
C ILE A 354 -0.75 -1.25 1.23
N PHE A 355 -1.53 -0.96 2.26
CA PHE A 355 -1.04 -0.53 3.55
C PHE A 355 -1.89 -1.20 4.65
N PHE A 356 -1.23 -1.82 5.62
CA PHE A 356 -1.88 -2.30 6.84
C PHE A 356 -1.79 -1.22 7.92
N TYR A 357 -2.93 -0.86 8.51
CA TYR A 357 -3.02 0.14 9.56
C TYR A 357 -3.57 -0.47 10.86
N SER A 358 -2.97 -0.08 11.97
CA SER A 358 -3.43 -0.21 13.36
C SER A 358 -3.09 1.09 14.08
N ASN A 359 -3.70 1.42 15.21
CA ASN A 359 -3.33 2.67 15.92
C ASN A 359 -1.96 2.55 16.63
N ASP A 360 -1.41 1.35 16.77
CA ASP A 360 -0.05 1.13 17.25
C ASP A 360 0.99 1.17 16.11
N LEU A 361 1.94 2.10 16.20
CA LEU A 361 3.01 2.29 15.21
C LEU A 361 3.90 1.04 15.08
N ASN A 362 4.27 0.41 16.19
CA ASN A 362 5.18 -0.74 16.17
C ASN A 362 4.52 -1.94 15.48
N LEU A 363 3.27 -2.26 15.82
CA LEU A 363 2.49 -3.30 15.17
C LEU A 363 2.33 -3.02 13.68
N ALA A 364 1.94 -1.79 13.31
CA ALA A 364 1.81 -1.42 11.91
C ALA A 364 3.15 -1.58 11.17
N TYR A 365 4.25 -1.13 11.76
CA TYR A 365 5.60 -1.28 11.23
C TYR A 365 5.98 -2.75 11.00
N GLN A 366 5.87 -3.59 12.02
CA GLN A 366 6.25 -5.01 11.95
C GLN A 366 5.40 -5.78 10.92
N VAL A 367 4.09 -5.55 10.90
CA VAL A 367 3.20 -6.19 9.92
C VAL A 367 3.55 -5.76 8.49
N ASN A 368 3.67 -4.46 8.21
CA ASN A 368 4.01 -4.00 6.85
C ASN A 368 5.39 -4.50 6.41
N LYS A 369 6.39 -4.52 7.30
CA LYS A 369 7.71 -5.10 7.03
C LYS A 369 7.61 -6.57 6.64
N ARG A 370 6.81 -7.35 7.37
CA ARG A 370 6.58 -8.78 7.09
C ARG A 370 5.80 -9.02 5.79
N ILE A 371 4.80 -8.19 5.50
CA ILE A 371 4.10 -8.20 4.20
C ILE A 371 5.11 -8.06 3.06
N LYS A 372 6.04 -7.09 3.16
CA LYS A 372 7.09 -6.87 2.15
C LYS A 372 7.99 -8.11 1.97
N ILE A 373 8.40 -8.75 3.07
CA ILE A 373 9.21 -9.99 3.04
C ILE A 373 8.46 -11.12 2.35
N TYR A 374 7.25 -11.45 2.81
CA TYR A 374 6.45 -12.55 2.26
C TYR A 374 6.06 -12.32 0.80
N LEU A 375 5.86 -11.06 0.39
CA LEU A 375 5.61 -10.74 -1.02
C LEU A 375 6.83 -11.05 -1.88
N ASN A 376 8.04 -10.72 -1.42
CA ASN A 376 9.26 -11.04 -2.14
C ASN A 376 9.44 -12.56 -2.28
N GLU A 377 9.23 -13.33 -1.21
CA GLU A 377 9.28 -14.80 -1.24
C GLU A 377 8.16 -15.41 -2.12
N SER A 378 6.97 -14.81 -2.13
CA SER A 378 5.83 -15.29 -2.92
C SER A 378 5.99 -15.07 -4.43
N ARG A 379 6.79 -14.08 -4.86
CA ARG A 379 7.13 -13.92 -6.28
C ARG A 379 7.87 -15.15 -6.84
N GLU A 380 8.52 -15.92 -5.97
CA GLU A 380 9.13 -17.21 -6.32
C GLU A 380 8.11 -18.38 -6.30
N ARG A 381 7.00 -18.23 -5.57
CA ARG A 381 5.93 -19.23 -5.40
C ARG A 381 4.61 -18.75 -6.01
N ARG A 382 4.36 -19.06 -7.29
CA ARG A 382 3.26 -18.58 -8.17
C ARG A 382 1.78 -18.69 -7.69
N ASN A 383 1.48 -19.05 -6.44
CA ASN A 383 0.13 -19.47 -6.02
C ASN A 383 -0.46 -18.79 -4.76
N LEU A 384 0.14 -17.73 -4.21
CA LEU A 384 -0.42 -17.05 -3.04
C LEU A 384 -1.22 -15.80 -3.43
N THR A 385 -2.48 -15.71 -2.96
CA THR A 385 -3.27 -14.49 -3.10
C THR A 385 -2.72 -13.41 -2.18
N LEU A 386 -2.75 -12.17 -2.64
CA LEU A 386 -2.25 -10.99 -1.93
C LEU A 386 -2.85 -10.84 -0.52
N LEU A 387 -4.16 -11.12 -0.41
CA LEU A 387 -4.86 -11.14 0.86
C LEU A 387 -4.29 -12.23 1.80
N ARG A 388 -3.99 -13.41 1.27
CA ARG A 388 -3.40 -14.50 2.07
C ARG A 388 -2.03 -14.14 2.62
N VAL A 389 -1.18 -13.52 1.80
CA VAL A 389 0.13 -13.01 2.22
C VAL A 389 -0.03 -11.98 3.35
N THR A 390 -0.94 -11.03 3.16
CA THR A 390 -1.23 -9.97 4.14
C THR A 390 -1.66 -10.56 5.47
N TRP A 391 -2.61 -11.49 5.46
CA TRP A 391 -3.13 -12.09 6.68
C TRP A 391 -2.16 -12.99 7.40
N GLN A 392 -1.35 -13.74 6.64
CA GLN A 392 -0.28 -14.52 7.23
C GLN A 392 0.69 -13.61 7.97
N ALA A 393 1.09 -12.48 7.38
CA ALA A 393 1.96 -11.50 8.02
C ALA A 393 1.33 -10.90 9.31
N VAL A 394 0.04 -10.56 9.28
CA VAL A 394 -0.70 -10.09 10.47
C VAL A 394 -0.69 -11.14 11.58
N ILE A 395 -1.07 -12.38 11.24
CA ILE A 395 -1.18 -13.49 12.20
C ILE A 395 0.18 -13.78 12.84
N ASP A 396 1.22 -13.93 12.04
CA ASP A 396 2.54 -14.31 12.54
C ASP A 396 3.12 -13.21 13.42
N THR A 397 2.94 -11.94 13.05
CA THR A 397 3.43 -10.81 13.85
C THR A 397 2.73 -10.77 15.21
N ILE A 398 1.41 -11.01 15.27
CA ILE A 398 0.68 -10.99 16.54
C ILE A 398 1.08 -12.18 17.44
N ILE A 399 1.31 -13.36 16.85
CA ILE A 399 1.77 -14.53 17.59
C ILE A 399 3.17 -14.28 18.18
N GLU A 400 4.09 -13.75 17.40
CA GLU A 400 5.48 -13.53 17.82
C GLU A 400 5.65 -12.39 18.82
N THR A 401 4.80 -11.37 18.77
CA THR A 401 4.85 -10.23 19.70
C THR A 401 4.14 -10.50 21.03
N GLU A 402 3.76 -11.77 21.31
CA GLU A 402 3.08 -12.25 22.52
C GLU A 402 1.94 -11.32 23.03
N SER A 403 1.23 -10.68 22.10
CA SER A 403 -0.03 -9.95 22.32
C SER A 403 -0.01 -8.90 23.44
N ILE A 404 0.82 -7.86 23.34
CA ILE A 404 0.61 -6.60 24.07
C ILE A 404 -0.62 -5.87 23.46
N TRP A 405 -1.77 -6.12 24.09
CA TRP A 405 -3.05 -5.38 24.10
C TRP A 405 -4.05 -5.46 22.92
N SER A 406 -5.31 -5.55 23.37
CA SER A 406 -6.61 -5.17 22.78
C SER A 406 -6.63 -4.84 21.29
N LEU A 407 -7.07 -5.78 20.45
CA LEU A 407 -7.32 -5.59 19.02
C LEU A 407 -8.11 -4.30 18.76
N GLU A 408 -7.36 -3.27 18.39
CA GLU A 408 -7.82 -1.96 17.96
C GLU A 408 -8.41 -2.07 16.55
N ASN A 409 -8.89 -0.96 16.01
CA ASN A 409 -9.40 -0.95 14.66
C ASN A 409 -8.24 -1.17 13.67
N MET A 410 -8.12 -2.38 13.15
CA MET A 410 -7.15 -2.70 12.11
C MET A 410 -7.81 -2.56 10.74
N TYR A 411 -7.05 -2.07 9.76
CA TYR A 411 -7.54 -1.85 8.42
C TYR A 411 -6.50 -2.28 7.39
N LEU A 412 -6.98 -2.91 6.32
CA LEU A 412 -6.22 -3.02 5.09
C LEU A 412 -6.73 -1.96 4.12
N ILE A 413 -5.85 -1.04 3.75
CA ILE A 413 -6.14 0.03 2.80
C ILE A 413 -5.46 -0.34 1.49
N ARG A 414 -6.22 -0.38 0.39
CA ARG A 414 -5.65 -0.62 -0.93
C ARG A 414 -6.16 0.34 -1.98
N TYR A 415 -5.34 0.59 -3.01
CA TYR A 415 -5.75 1.25 -4.24
C TYR A 415 -5.00 0.64 -5.43
N GLU A 416 -5.57 0.70 -6.63
CA GLU A 416 -4.96 0.11 -7.84
C GLU A 416 -3.97 1.08 -8.49
N ARG A 417 -4.46 2.25 -8.91
CA ARG A 417 -3.67 3.19 -9.71
C ARG A 417 -4.07 4.63 -9.46
N LEU A 418 -3.17 5.53 -9.84
CA LEU A 418 -3.41 6.97 -9.91
C LEU A 418 -3.64 7.37 -11.36
N SER A 419 -4.75 8.03 -11.66
CA SER A 419 -5.04 8.58 -12.99
C SER A 419 -5.64 9.97 -12.83
N GLN A 420 -5.13 10.95 -13.58
CA GLN A 420 -5.63 12.34 -13.52
C GLN A 420 -5.70 12.94 -12.09
N GLN A 421 -4.76 12.56 -11.21
CA GLN A 421 -4.74 12.91 -9.77
C GLN A 421 -5.82 12.25 -8.90
N ASP A 422 -6.59 11.29 -9.45
CA ASP A 422 -7.55 10.48 -8.71
C ASP A 422 -7.01 9.08 -8.42
N LEU A 423 -7.42 8.52 -7.28
CA LEU A 423 -7.19 7.14 -6.91
C LEU A 423 -8.29 6.25 -7.51
N ILE A 424 -7.87 5.17 -8.16
CA ILE A 424 -8.77 4.18 -8.75
C ILE A 424 -8.71 2.89 -7.93
N GLY A 425 -9.87 2.25 -7.71
CA GLY A 425 -9.96 0.94 -7.07
C GLY A 425 -9.66 0.96 -5.58
N VAL A 426 -10.01 2.07 -4.89
CA VAL A 426 -9.81 2.20 -3.45
C VAL A 426 -10.73 1.24 -2.69
N GLU A 427 -10.16 0.43 -1.79
CA GLU A 427 -10.92 -0.42 -0.87
C GLU A 427 -10.35 -0.32 0.53
N TYR A 428 -11.25 -0.24 1.51
CA TYR A 428 -10.94 -0.29 2.94
C TYR A 428 -11.53 -1.56 3.52
N ILE A 429 -10.69 -2.51 3.89
CA ILE A 429 -11.12 -3.73 4.58
C ILE A 429 -10.86 -3.53 6.06
N GLY A 430 -11.90 -3.17 6.80
CA GLY A 430 -11.85 -3.17 8.27
C GLY A 430 -11.76 -4.60 8.80
N ILE A 431 -10.95 -4.78 9.83
CA ILE A 431 -10.81 -6.03 10.56
C ILE A 431 -11.47 -5.82 11.92
N PRO A 432 -12.73 -6.24 12.09
CA PRO A 432 -13.40 -5.99 13.35
C PRO A 432 -12.80 -6.86 14.45
N LYS A 433 -12.81 -6.32 15.67
CA LYS A 433 -12.29 -6.98 16.89
C LYS A 433 -12.79 -8.41 17.07
N LEU A 434 -14.03 -8.69 16.65
CA LEU A 434 -14.60 -10.03 16.68
C LEU A 434 -13.83 -11.01 15.77
N GLN A 435 -13.67 -10.66 14.50
CA GLN A 435 -12.95 -11.47 13.51
C GLN A 435 -11.51 -11.67 13.94
N ALA A 436 -10.86 -10.60 14.35
CA ALA A 436 -9.49 -10.66 14.85
C ALA A 436 -9.36 -11.60 16.07
N SER A 437 -10.28 -11.53 17.04
CA SER A 437 -10.25 -12.42 18.22
C SER A 437 -10.35 -13.91 17.84
N ILE A 438 -11.12 -14.25 16.82
CA ILE A 438 -11.28 -15.62 16.31
C ILE A 438 -10.04 -16.08 15.56
N VAL A 439 -9.38 -15.18 14.82
CA VAL A 439 -8.13 -15.47 14.10
C VAL A 439 -6.96 -15.73 15.06
N LEU A 440 -6.96 -15.11 16.25
CA LEU A 440 -5.95 -15.39 17.27
C LEU A 440 -6.09 -16.77 17.92
N ASP A 441 -7.26 -17.40 17.83
CA ASP A 441 -7.45 -18.75 18.37
C ASP A 441 -6.90 -19.82 17.41
N ASP A 442 -5.83 -20.51 17.81
CA ASP A 442 -5.17 -21.52 16.96
C ASP A 442 -6.12 -22.59 16.40
N LYS A 443 -7.06 -23.08 17.22
CA LYS A 443 -7.99 -24.14 16.79
C LYS A 443 -8.97 -23.61 15.75
N MET A 444 -9.50 -22.40 15.94
CA MET A 444 -10.42 -21.77 14.98
C MET A 444 -9.71 -21.33 13.71
N ARG A 445 -8.55 -20.68 13.85
CA ARG A 445 -7.71 -20.24 12.73
C ARG A 445 -7.33 -21.41 11.83
N ASN A 446 -6.80 -22.49 12.40
CA ASN A 446 -6.39 -23.66 11.63
C ASN A 446 -7.57 -24.35 10.93
N ALA A 447 -8.77 -24.28 11.52
CA ALA A 447 -9.98 -24.80 10.88
C ALA A 447 -10.46 -23.90 9.73
N LEU A 448 -10.36 -22.57 9.84
CA LEU A 448 -10.76 -21.64 8.78
C LEU A 448 -9.70 -21.48 7.68
N ASN A 449 -8.42 -21.73 7.97
CA ASN A 449 -7.32 -21.56 7.03
C ASN A 449 -7.24 -22.70 5.99
N LYS A 450 -8.35 -22.98 5.30
CA LYS A 450 -8.47 -23.97 4.23
C LYS A 450 -9.32 -23.46 3.09
N SER A 451 -8.95 -23.86 1.88
CA SER A 451 -9.76 -23.64 0.68
C SER A 451 -10.71 -24.81 0.46
N ILE A 452 -11.98 -24.51 0.20
CA ILE A 452 -13.02 -25.52 -0.05
C ILE A 452 -13.52 -25.41 -1.49
N ALA A 453 -13.77 -26.55 -2.15
CA ALA A 453 -14.36 -26.56 -3.47
C ALA A 453 -15.85 -26.20 -3.39
N THR A 454 -16.29 -25.23 -4.20
CA THR A 454 -17.69 -24.80 -4.27
C THR A 454 -18.31 -25.05 -5.63
N LYS A 455 -17.50 -25.36 -6.65
CA LYS A 455 -17.97 -25.84 -7.96
C LYS A 455 -16.92 -26.72 -8.64
N VAL A 456 -17.40 -27.78 -9.30
CA VAL A 456 -16.59 -28.74 -10.08
C VAL A 456 -17.16 -28.81 -11.50
N ARG A 457 -16.29 -28.84 -12.50
CA ARG A 457 -16.63 -29.11 -13.91
C ARG A 457 -15.64 -30.14 -14.46
N GLU A 458 -16.13 -31.14 -15.17
CA GLU A 458 -15.29 -32.20 -15.80
C GLU A 458 -14.33 -32.87 -14.81
N GLY A 459 -14.77 -33.06 -13.56
CA GLY A 459 -13.95 -33.67 -12.50
C GLY A 459 -12.82 -32.79 -11.95
N ARG A 460 -12.70 -31.52 -12.38
CA ARG A 460 -11.74 -30.53 -11.86
C ARG A 460 -12.45 -29.39 -11.12
N ILE A 461 -11.76 -28.79 -10.15
CA ILE A 461 -12.29 -27.66 -9.38
C ILE A 461 -12.41 -26.43 -10.31
N ASP A 462 -13.65 -26.02 -10.59
CA ASP A 462 -13.99 -24.80 -11.35
C ASP A 462 -13.95 -23.57 -10.44
N LYS A 463 -14.36 -23.74 -9.17
CA LYS A 463 -14.36 -22.66 -8.17
C LYS A 463 -14.01 -23.20 -6.79
N SER A 464 -13.02 -22.58 -6.15
CA SER A 464 -12.69 -22.77 -4.74
C SER A 464 -12.81 -21.46 -3.97
N VAL A 465 -13.00 -21.55 -2.65
CA VAL A 465 -13.14 -20.41 -1.76
C VAL A 465 -12.28 -20.65 -0.53
N TRP A 466 -11.45 -19.67 -0.16
CA TRP A 466 -10.69 -19.69 1.08
C TRP A 466 -11.57 -19.18 2.23
N LEU A 467 -11.91 -20.07 3.17
CA LEU A 467 -12.91 -19.76 4.21
C LEU A 467 -12.48 -18.59 5.10
N LEU A 468 -11.19 -18.52 5.44
CA LEU A 468 -10.64 -17.44 6.24
C LEU A 468 -10.79 -16.07 5.54
N GLU A 469 -10.59 -16.00 4.22
CA GLU A 469 -10.77 -14.77 3.45
C GLU A 469 -12.22 -14.28 3.45
N GLU A 470 -13.20 -15.17 3.21
CA GLU A 470 -14.61 -14.78 3.24
C GLU A 470 -15.02 -14.33 4.66
N PHE A 471 -14.53 -15.03 5.68
CA PHE A 471 -14.76 -14.68 7.08
C PHE A 471 -14.24 -13.29 7.42
N ILE A 472 -12.99 -12.99 7.04
CA ILE A 472 -12.37 -11.68 7.22
C ILE A 472 -13.14 -10.58 6.49
N LYS A 473 -13.59 -10.86 5.26
CA LYS A 473 -14.40 -9.92 4.45
C LYS A 473 -15.83 -9.75 4.99
N ASN A 474 -16.13 -10.32 6.17
CA ASN A 474 -17.44 -10.32 6.80
C ASN A 474 -18.53 -10.90 5.88
N ARG A 475 -18.18 -11.88 5.06
CA ARG A 475 -19.11 -12.60 4.18
C ARG A 475 -19.57 -13.90 4.86
N PRO A 476 -20.84 -14.30 4.67
CA PRO A 476 -21.39 -15.48 5.32
C PRO A 476 -20.70 -16.75 4.82
N LEU A 477 -20.29 -17.63 5.73
CA LEU A 477 -19.63 -18.88 5.39
C LEU A 477 -20.62 -19.98 5.00
N LEU A 478 -21.83 -19.95 5.56
CA LEU A 478 -22.86 -20.98 5.39
C LEU A 478 -23.13 -21.37 3.92
N PRO A 479 -23.28 -20.44 2.95
CA PRO A 479 -23.53 -20.81 1.55
C PRO A 479 -22.38 -21.62 0.94
N HIS A 480 -21.14 -21.30 1.29
CA HIS A 480 -19.96 -22.02 0.77
C HIS A 480 -19.89 -23.43 1.33
N ILE A 481 -20.25 -23.62 2.60
CA ILE A 481 -20.32 -24.92 3.27
C ILE A 481 -21.41 -25.79 2.63
N ILE A 482 -22.61 -25.24 2.42
CA ILE A 482 -23.72 -25.94 1.75
C ILE A 482 -23.30 -26.39 0.34
N ASN A 483 -22.63 -25.53 -0.42
CA ASN A 483 -22.18 -25.88 -1.78
C ASN A 483 -21.15 -27.01 -1.77
N ASN A 484 -20.17 -26.98 -0.85
CA ASN A 484 -19.19 -28.07 -0.73
C ASN A 484 -19.85 -29.41 -0.41
N ILE A 485 -20.76 -29.44 0.58
CA ILE A 485 -21.49 -30.66 0.96
C ILE A 485 -22.38 -31.14 -0.19
N HIS A 486 -23.09 -30.23 -0.85
CA HIS A 486 -23.94 -30.58 -1.99
C HIS A 486 -23.13 -31.22 -3.12
N LEU A 487 -21.96 -30.68 -3.45
CA LEU A 487 -21.07 -31.26 -4.45
C LEU A 487 -20.65 -32.68 -4.09
N CYS A 488 -20.28 -32.92 -2.83
CA CYS A 488 -19.85 -34.24 -2.36
C CYS A 488 -21.00 -35.27 -2.32
N LEU A 489 -22.24 -34.83 -2.12
CA LEU A 489 -23.43 -35.68 -2.14
C LEU A 489 -23.99 -35.91 -3.54
N ALA A 490 -23.73 -35.02 -4.49
CA ALA A 490 -24.30 -35.09 -5.84
C ALA A 490 -23.61 -36.13 -6.75
N ASP A 491 -22.33 -36.41 -6.53
CA ASP A 491 -21.54 -37.38 -7.31
C ASP A 491 -20.44 -37.97 -6.43
N ASP A 492 -20.35 -39.31 -6.39
CA ASP A 492 -19.34 -40.04 -5.62
C ASP A 492 -17.90 -39.64 -5.98
N LYS A 493 -17.64 -39.26 -7.24
CA LYS A 493 -16.32 -38.78 -7.69
C LYS A 493 -15.89 -37.48 -7.01
N ASN A 494 -16.85 -36.73 -6.45
CA ASN A 494 -16.60 -35.47 -5.76
C ASN A 494 -16.36 -35.63 -4.25
N LYS A 495 -16.50 -36.84 -3.68
CA LYS A 495 -16.25 -37.09 -2.24
C LYS A 495 -14.83 -36.69 -1.81
N LYS A 496 -13.83 -36.82 -2.69
CA LYS A 496 -12.44 -36.37 -2.47
C LYS A 496 -12.29 -34.86 -2.22
N TYR A 497 -13.30 -34.05 -2.56
CA TYR A 497 -13.31 -32.59 -2.37
C TYR A 497 -13.94 -32.16 -1.05
N PHE A 498 -14.31 -33.12 -0.18
CA PHE A 498 -14.80 -32.82 1.15
C PHE A 498 -13.70 -32.17 1.99
N ALA A 499 -13.97 -30.99 2.53
CA ALA A 499 -12.96 -30.17 3.22
C ALA A 499 -12.52 -30.69 4.61
N GLY A 500 -13.13 -31.80 5.05
CA GLY A 500 -12.94 -32.37 6.39
C GLY A 500 -13.94 -31.81 7.40
N LYS A 501 -14.40 -32.70 8.28
CA LYS A 501 -15.46 -32.46 9.27
C LYS A 501 -15.12 -31.29 10.21
N ARG A 502 -13.91 -31.26 10.76
CA ARG A 502 -13.44 -30.18 11.65
C ARG A 502 -13.54 -28.80 10.99
N THR A 503 -13.06 -28.67 9.76
CA THR A 503 -13.13 -27.42 8.97
C THR A 503 -14.57 -26.91 8.87
N LEU A 504 -15.49 -27.78 8.42
CA LEU A 504 -16.87 -27.40 8.12
C LEU A 504 -17.70 -27.14 9.39
N ILE A 505 -17.47 -27.89 10.48
CA ILE A 505 -18.14 -27.66 11.77
C ILE A 505 -17.71 -26.33 12.36
N TYR A 506 -16.40 -26.07 12.48
CA TYR A 506 -15.91 -24.79 13.00
C TYR A 506 -16.43 -23.63 12.17
N ALA A 507 -16.36 -23.70 10.83
CA ALA A 507 -16.88 -22.66 9.95
C ALA A 507 -18.39 -22.43 10.15
N SER A 508 -19.18 -23.50 10.29
CA SER A 508 -20.63 -23.40 10.53
C SER A 508 -20.95 -22.75 11.87
N VAL A 509 -20.27 -23.17 12.95
CA VAL A 509 -20.50 -22.65 14.30
C VAL A 509 -20.02 -21.20 14.44
N ILE A 510 -18.87 -20.86 13.87
CA ILE A 510 -18.35 -19.49 13.86
C ILE A 510 -19.34 -18.56 13.14
N ASP A 511 -19.83 -18.94 11.96
CA ASP A 511 -20.84 -18.17 11.23
C ASP A 511 -22.15 -17.99 12.02
N ALA A 512 -22.57 -19.01 12.79
CA ALA A 512 -23.70 -18.90 13.71
C ALA A 512 -23.42 -17.90 14.84
N LYS A 513 -22.27 -18.04 15.49
CA LYS A 513 -21.92 -17.25 16.68
C LYS A 513 -21.73 -15.78 16.36
N ILE A 514 -21.23 -15.44 15.18
CA ILE A 514 -21.18 -14.03 14.73
C ILE A 514 -22.58 -13.44 14.61
N LYS A 515 -23.52 -14.16 13.99
CA LYS A 515 -24.92 -13.70 13.84
C LYS A 515 -25.59 -13.51 15.20
N GLU A 516 -25.38 -14.45 16.12
CA GLU A 516 -25.87 -14.36 17.51
C GLU A 516 -25.25 -13.16 18.25
N PHE A 517 -23.95 -12.92 18.06
CA PHE A 517 -23.24 -11.80 18.67
C PHE A 517 -23.81 -10.44 18.24
N GLY A 518 -24.23 -10.31 16.98
CA GLY A 518 -24.82 -9.08 16.45
C GLY A 518 -26.22 -8.75 16.98
N GLN A 519 -26.90 -9.68 17.67
CA GLN A 519 -28.25 -9.47 18.21
C GLN A 519 -28.27 -9.00 19.66
N VAL A 520 -27.11 -8.92 20.34
CA VAL A 520 -27.09 -8.58 21.76
C VAL A 520 -27.39 -7.09 21.94
N LYS A 521 -28.55 -6.79 22.54
CA LYS A 521 -28.98 -5.42 22.86
C LYS A 521 -28.06 -4.83 23.94
N GLY A 522 -27.58 -3.61 23.71
CA GLY A 522 -26.68 -2.87 24.61
C GLY A 522 -25.24 -2.86 24.11
N LEU A 523 -24.81 -1.69 23.63
CA LEU A 523 -23.43 -1.41 23.20
C LEU A 523 -22.45 -1.43 24.38
N PHE A 524 -22.88 -1.07 25.60
CA PHE A 524 -22.05 -0.98 26.81
C PHE A 524 -22.68 -1.74 27.99
N GLY A 525 -22.96 -3.03 27.81
CA GLY A 525 -23.40 -3.90 28.91
C GLY A 525 -22.23 -4.37 29.78
N ASP A 526 -22.54 -5.01 30.91
CA ASP A 526 -21.54 -5.48 31.91
C ASP A 526 -20.44 -6.36 31.30
N ASN A 527 -20.75 -7.09 30.22
CA ASN A 527 -19.80 -7.97 29.54
C ASN A 527 -19.10 -7.31 28.35
N PHE A 528 -19.12 -5.97 28.19
CA PHE A 528 -18.55 -5.28 27.02
C PHE A 528 -17.10 -5.71 26.72
N PHE A 529 -16.26 -5.79 27.76
CA PHE A 529 -14.85 -6.17 27.62
C PHE A 529 -14.62 -7.69 27.53
N THR A 530 -15.49 -8.51 28.13
CA THR A 530 -15.34 -9.98 28.18
C THR A 530 -16.09 -10.72 27.06
N ARG A 531 -16.97 -10.03 26.34
CA ARG A 531 -17.87 -10.57 25.32
C ARG A 531 -17.16 -11.40 24.25
N TYR A 532 -15.99 -10.97 23.80
CA TYR A 532 -15.21 -11.67 22.79
C TYR A 532 -14.64 -13.00 23.31
N GLU A 533 -14.11 -13.01 24.54
CA GLU A 533 -13.62 -14.22 25.20
C GLU A 533 -14.75 -15.22 25.47
N GLU A 534 -15.90 -14.73 25.95
CA GLU A 534 -17.09 -15.55 26.14
C GLU A 534 -17.58 -16.17 24.83
N MET A 535 -17.55 -15.41 23.73
CA MET A 535 -17.92 -15.90 22.40
C MET A 535 -16.98 -17.04 21.96
N LYS A 536 -15.66 -16.87 22.15
CA LYS A 536 -14.67 -17.91 21.84
C LYS A 536 -14.92 -19.18 22.67
N ALA A 537 -15.11 -19.03 23.97
CA ALA A 537 -15.41 -20.15 24.87
C ALA A 537 -16.71 -20.87 24.48
N LYS A 538 -17.78 -20.12 24.19
CA LYS A 538 -19.08 -20.66 23.73
C LYS A 538 -18.94 -21.39 22.39
N THR A 539 -18.14 -20.86 21.47
CA THR A 539 -17.85 -21.49 20.17
C THR A 539 -17.16 -22.84 20.37
N LYS A 540 -16.08 -22.90 21.15
CA LYS A 540 -15.38 -24.16 21.48
C LYS A 540 -16.32 -25.16 22.16
N GLY A 541 -17.15 -24.70 23.09
CA GLY A 541 -18.13 -25.53 23.78
C GLY A 541 -19.20 -26.11 22.84
N ASP A 542 -19.72 -25.31 21.92
CA ASP A 542 -20.68 -25.79 20.91
C ASP A 542 -20.04 -26.78 19.93
N VAL A 543 -18.81 -26.50 19.47
CA VAL A 543 -18.06 -27.44 18.62
C VAL A 543 -17.82 -28.77 19.33
N LYS A 544 -17.39 -28.77 20.60
CA LYS A 544 -17.20 -29.99 21.39
C LYS A 544 -18.49 -30.80 21.50
N ARG A 545 -19.62 -30.15 21.79
CA ARG A 545 -20.95 -30.80 21.84
C ARG A 545 -21.34 -31.39 20.49
N ILE A 546 -21.09 -30.70 19.39
CA ILE A 546 -21.37 -31.20 18.04
C ILE A 546 -20.54 -32.43 17.74
N PHE A 547 -19.25 -32.47 18.09
CA PHE A 547 -18.41 -33.65 17.86
C PHE A 547 -18.91 -34.87 18.63
N ILE A 548 -19.29 -34.72 19.90
CA ILE A 548 -19.91 -35.80 20.69
C ILE A 548 -21.19 -36.28 20.00
N THR A 549 -22.06 -35.35 19.62
CA THR A 549 -23.33 -35.65 18.96
C THR A 549 -23.12 -36.29 17.58
N SER A 550 -22.06 -35.89 16.88
CA SER A 550 -21.69 -36.43 15.58
C SER A 550 -21.27 -37.89 15.65
N ASN A 551 -20.52 -38.29 16.67
CA ASN A 551 -20.11 -39.69 16.82
C ASN A 551 -21.33 -40.55 17.10
N ASN A 552 -22.20 -40.11 18.01
CA ASN A 552 -23.49 -40.76 18.25
C ASN A 552 -24.32 -40.89 16.97
N LEU A 553 -24.36 -39.84 16.13
CA LEU A 553 -25.12 -39.86 14.88
C LEU A 553 -24.51 -40.80 13.83
N TYR A 554 -23.18 -40.90 13.79
CA TYR A 554 -22.49 -41.79 12.85
C TYR A 554 -22.77 -43.26 13.15
N ASP A 555 -22.72 -43.63 14.42
CA ASP A 555 -22.91 -45.01 14.89
C ASP A 555 -24.35 -45.53 14.70
N LEU A 556 -25.32 -44.65 14.42
CA LEU A 556 -26.73 -45.02 14.18
C LEU A 556 -26.99 -45.64 12.80
N PHE A 557 -26.09 -45.47 11.85
CA PHE A 557 -26.28 -45.90 10.46
C PHE A 557 -25.20 -46.90 10.08
N GLU A 558 -25.60 -48.00 9.44
CA GLU A 558 -24.72 -49.15 9.23
C GLU A 558 -23.77 -48.93 8.04
N SER A 559 -24.24 -48.26 6.99
CA SER A 559 -23.48 -48.05 5.76
C SER A 559 -23.28 -46.57 5.40
N GLN A 560 -22.23 -46.28 4.65
CA GLN A 560 -21.95 -44.93 4.18
C GLN A 560 -23.01 -44.44 3.18
N ASP A 561 -23.60 -45.34 2.39
CA ASP A 561 -24.64 -44.99 1.42
C ASP A 561 -25.95 -44.62 2.11
N GLU A 562 -26.31 -45.35 3.18
CA GLU A 562 -27.46 -44.99 4.02
C GLU A 562 -27.28 -43.59 4.61
N ARG A 563 -26.08 -43.29 5.13
CA ARG A 563 -25.74 -41.96 5.66
C ARG A 563 -25.82 -40.87 4.60
N ASN A 564 -25.27 -41.10 3.41
CA ASN A 564 -25.27 -40.11 2.32
C ASN A 564 -26.70 -39.82 1.83
N ASN A 565 -27.53 -40.85 1.65
CA ASN A 565 -28.93 -40.69 1.26
C ASN A 565 -29.70 -39.87 2.30
N PHE A 566 -29.52 -40.19 3.59
CA PHE A 566 -30.16 -39.44 4.65
C PHE A 566 -29.65 -38.00 4.75
N ALA A 567 -28.33 -37.79 4.60
CA ALA A 567 -27.72 -36.48 4.55
C ALA A 567 -28.27 -35.62 3.40
N GLN A 568 -28.52 -36.21 2.23
CA GLN A 568 -29.10 -35.50 1.08
C GLN A 568 -30.53 -35.03 1.37
N ILE A 569 -31.36 -35.89 1.97
CA ILE A 569 -32.72 -35.52 2.38
C ILE A 569 -32.68 -34.34 3.36
N LEU A 570 -31.83 -34.41 4.37
CA LEU A 570 -31.68 -33.35 5.37
C LEU A 570 -31.15 -32.05 4.77
N LEU A 571 -30.17 -32.12 3.87
CA LEU A 571 -29.59 -30.95 3.19
C LEU A 571 -30.65 -30.19 2.37
N GLU A 572 -31.52 -30.89 1.66
CA GLU A 572 -32.59 -30.27 0.89
C GLU A 572 -33.59 -29.51 1.78
N LYS A 573 -33.87 -30.01 2.99
CA LYS A 573 -34.69 -29.27 3.97
C LYS A 573 -34.00 -28.00 4.46
N ILE A 574 -32.68 -28.05 4.70
CA ILE A 574 -31.89 -26.87 5.07
C ILE A 574 -31.90 -25.82 3.95
N LYS A 575 -31.70 -26.23 2.69
CA LYS A 575 -31.72 -25.33 1.53
C LYS A 575 -33.07 -24.63 1.35
N ARG A 576 -34.17 -25.38 1.54
CA ARG A 576 -35.55 -24.84 1.48
C ARG A 576 -35.92 -23.97 2.68
N GLY A 577 -35.13 -24.02 3.75
CA GLY A 577 -35.39 -23.24 4.95
C GLY A 577 -36.52 -23.80 5.82
N ASP A 578 -36.86 -25.07 5.67
CA ASP A 578 -37.96 -25.71 6.38
C ASP A 578 -37.49 -26.38 7.68
N LYS A 579 -37.42 -25.58 8.75
CA LYS A 579 -36.94 -25.99 10.09
C LYS A 579 -37.75 -27.17 10.64
N TYR A 580 -39.07 -27.10 10.57
CA TYR A 580 -39.95 -28.11 11.16
C TYR A 580 -39.90 -29.42 10.38
N SER A 581 -39.89 -29.37 9.04
CA SER A 581 -39.72 -30.58 8.26
C SER A 581 -38.34 -31.20 8.48
N PHE A 582 -37.28 -30.42 8.64
CA PHE A 582 -35.96 -30.94 9.01
C PHE A 582 -36.02 -31.74 10.32
N VAL A 583 -36.52 -31.13 11.40
CA VAL A 583 -36.58 -31.77 12.72
C VAL A 583 -37.48 -33.01 12.70
N ASN A 584 -38.64 -32.94 12.05
CA ASN A 584 -39.56 -34.08 11.94
C ASN A 584 -38.94 -35.25 11.16
N THR A 585 -38.26 -34.97 10.05
CA THR A 585 -37.55 -36.01 9.28
C THR A 585 -36.42 -36.62 10.11
N PHE A 586 -35.68 -35.79 10.84
CA PHE A 586 -34.60 -36.25 11.71
C PHE A 586 -35.11 -37.17 12.83
N LEU A 587 -36.11 -36.73 13.60
CA LEU A 587 -36.66 -37.51 14.72
C LEU A 587 -37.30 -38.82 14.28
N LYS A 588 -38.02 -38.84 13.15
CA LYS A 588 -38.60 -40.08 12.59
C LYS A 588 -37.53 -41.11 12.26
N SER A 589 -36.39 -40.66 11.73
CA SER A 589 -35.26 -41.56 11.46
C SER A 589 -34.68 -42.14 12.76
N LEU A 590 -34.56 -41.33 13.82
CA LEU A 590 -34.05 -41.82 15.12
C LEU A 590 -34.97 -42.87 15.74
N LEU A 591 -36.29 -42.70 15.67
CA LEU A 591 -37.27 -43.68 16.20
C LEU A 591 -37.17 -45.05 15.52
N SER A 592 -36.66 -45.10 14.29
CA SER A 592 -36.50 -46.35 13.55
C SER A 592 -35.22 -47.13 13.89
N LYS A 593 -34.32 -46.57 14.73
CA LYS A 593 -33.02 -47.17 15.06
C LYS A 593 -33.03 -47.83 16.45
N LYS A 594 -32.46 -49.04 16.53
CA LYS A 594 -32.28 -49.79 17.79
C LYS A 594 -30.92 -49.44 18.39
N THR A 595 -30.87 -48.46 19.28
CA THR A 595 -29.59 -47.99 19.87
C THR A 595 -29.80 -47.56 21.32
N GLU A 596 -28.73 -47.46 22.11
CA GLU A 596 -28.79 -47.03 23.51
C GLU A 596 -29.53 -45.70 23.67
N ASN A 597 -30.48 -45.66 24.62
CA ASN A 597 -31.33 -44.50 24.88
C ASN A 597 -30.54 -43.19 25.07
N LYS A 598 -29.36 -43.26 25.70
CA LYS A 598 -28.54 -42.08 26.01
C LYS A 598 -27.96 -41.39 24.77
N ASN A 599 -27.66 -42.13 23.69
CA ASN A 599 -27.13 -41.57 22.45
C ASN A 599 -28.23 -40.82 21.68
N ILE A 600 -29.43 -41.42 21.63
CA ILE A 600 -30.62 -40.82 21.03
C ILE A 600 -31.06 -39.59 21.84
N GLU A 601 -31.05 -39.67 23.17
CA GLU A 601 -31.40 -38.55 24.04
C GLU A 601 -30.50 -37.33 23.80
N ASN A 602 -29.19 -37.52 23.68
CA ASN A 602 -28.25 -36.43 23.37
C ASN A 602 -28.54 -35.77 22.01
N LEU A 603 -28.86 -36.56 20.98
CA LEU A 603 -29.22 -36.07 19.64
C LEU A 603 -30.52 -35.27 19.65
N VAL A 604 -31.52 -35.80 20.35
CA VAL A 604 -32.83 -35.15 20.52
C VAL A 604 -32.66 -33.83 21.28
N ASN A 605 -31.98 -33.84 22.42
CA ASN A 605 -31.72 -32.64 23.21
C ASN A 605 -30.96 -31.57 22.40
N PHE A 606 -29.98 -31.97 21.59
CA PHE A 606 -29.29 -31.03 20.71
C PHE A 606 -30.23 -30.43 19.65
N ALA A 607 -31.05 -31.27 18.99
CA ALA A 607 -32.01 -30.81 17.98
C ALA A 607 -33.04 -29.83 18.57
N PHE A 608 -33.58 -30.11 19.75
CA PHE A 608 -34.53 -29.21 20.42
C PHE A 608 -33.87 -27.89 20.82
N ASN A 609 -32.70 -27.93 21.44
CA ASN A 609 -32.04 -26.75 22.00
C ASN A 609 -31.37 -25.85 20.95
N LYS A 610 -30.75 -26.43 19.92
CA LYS A 610 -29.92 -25.69 18.95
C LYS A 610 -30.57 -25.50 17.59
N ILE A 611 -31.60 -26.29 17.25
CA ILE A 611 -32.28 -26.21 15.96
C ILE A 611 -33.71 -25.70 16.16
N LEU A 612 -34.56 -26.42 16.90
CA LEU A 612 -35.98 -26.07 16.99
C LEU A 612 -36.19 -24.71 17.69
N SER A 613 -35.50 -24.48 18.81
CA SER A 613 -35.62 -23.27 19.63
C SER A 613 -34.83 -22.06 19.09
N ASN A 614 -34.14 -22.20 17.95
CA ASN A 614 -33.22 -21.18 17.43
C ASN A 614 -33.65 -20.67 16.04
N ASP A 615 -34.41 -19.59 15.97
CA ASP A 615 -34.87 -19.08 14.66
C ASP A 615 -33.75 -18.45 13.82
N LEU A 616 -32.70 -17.94 14.46
CA LEU A 616 -31.67 -17.13 13.80
C LEU A 616 -30.63 -18.00 13.07
N THR A 617 -30.10 -19.03 13.74
CA THR A 617 -28.93 -19.77 13.27
C THR A 617 -29.15 -21.28 13.23
N TRP A 618 -30.40 -21.76 13.28
CA TRP A 618 -30.69 -23.20 13.21
C TRP A 618 -30.06 -23.89 12.00
N ARG A 619 -29.99 -23.23 10.83
CA ARG A 619 -29.42 -23.83 9.61
C ARG A 619 -27.95 -24.19 9.81
N ASN A 620 -27.19 -23.36 10.50
CA ASN A 620 -25.79 -23.61 10.82
C ASN A 620 -25.62 -24.84 11.73
N TYR A 621 -26.46 -24.96 12.75
CA TYR A 621 -26.43 -26.11 13.67
C TYR A 621 -26.98 -27.39 13.02
N ALA A 622 -28.06 -27.31 12.24
CA ALA A 622 -28.63 -28.41 11.47
C ALA A 622 -27.63 -28.96 10.44
N LEU A 623 -26.87 -28.08 9.79
CA LEU A 623 -25.84 -28.48 8.81
C LEU A 623 -24.74 -29.32 9.46
N SER A 624 -24.50 -29.15 10.76
CA SER A 624 -23.53 -29.97 11.50
C SER A 624 -23.92 -31.45 11.51
N PHE A 625 -25.21 -31.79 11.53
CA PHE A 625 -25.67 -33.18 11.38
C PHE A 625 -25.40 -33.72 9.97
N VAL A 626 -25.64 -32.91 8.93
CA VAL A 626 -25.34 -33.31 7.55
C VAL A 626 -23.83 -33.52 7.37
N ILE A 627 -23.00 -32.60 7.88
CA ILE A 627 -21.53 -32.73 7.86
C ILE A 627 -21.09 -34.02 8.54
N SER A 628 -21.71 -34.38 9.66
CA SER A 628 -21.41 -35.58 10.44
C SER A 628 -21.69 -36.86 9.68
N LEU A 629 -22.83 -36.93 8.99
CA LEU A 629 -23.22 -38.09 8.18
C LEU A 629 -22.30 -38.28 6.97
N VAL A 630 -21.90 -37.19 6.32
CA VAL A 630 -21.03 -37.21 5.13
C VAL A 630 -19.57 -37.48 5.50
N GLY A 631 -19.05 -36.82 6.53
CA GLY A 631 -17.63 -36.86 6.90
C GLY A 631 -17.22 -38.03 7.79
N GLY A 632 -18.18 -38.68 8.45
CA GLY A 632 -17.95 -39.86 9.28
C GLY A 632 -17.72 -39.60 10.77
N GLY A 633 -17.47 -40.68 11.53
CA GLY A 633 -17.02 -40.62 12.93
C GLY A 633 -15.55 -40.19 12.99
N ASP A 634 -15.22 -39.26 13.89
CA ASP A 634 -13.81 -38.96 14.17
C ASP A 634 -13.38 -39.87 15.33
N VAL A 635 -12.33 -40.66 15.11
CA VAL A 635 -11.53 -41.23 16.19
C VAL A 635 -10.89 -40.05 16.91
N SER A 636 -11.19 -39.90 18.19
CA SER A 636 -10.76 -38.81 19.06
C SER A 636 -9.25 -38.52 18.97
N GLU A 637 -8.90 -37.24 18.79
CA GLU A 637 -7.70 -36.61 19.37
C GLU A 637 -8.12 -35.62 20.46
#